data_AF-A0AB39T4Z6-F1
#
_entry.id   AF-A0AB39T4Z6-F1
#
_cell.length_a   1.000
_cell.length_b   1.000
_cell.length_c   1.000
_cell.angle_alpha   90.00
_cell.angle_beta   90.00
_cell.angle_gamma   90.00
#
_symmetry.space_group_name_H-M   'P 1'
#
loop_
_entity.id
_entity.type
_entity.pdbx_description
1 polymer ?
#
loop_
_entity_poly.entity_id
_entity_poly.type
_entity_poly.pdbx_seq_one_letter_code
_entity_poly.pdbx_strand_id
1 'polypeptide(L)'
;MKYTDRHGDTWEELTSQSGVAELECTESDTAGFAGTVLPKLEVETDWGPLTPVPEPSECAARADEDKAAGPTVSDVMSRASVFQAAHAMVSGLKWGDDDAPSIYDVLQVAKWMGESE
;
A
#
# COMPACT_ATOMS: atom_id res chain seq x y z
N MET A 1 -7.77 -22.09 9.72
CA MET A 1 -6.94 -20.87 9.53
C MET A 1 -6.18 -21.05 8.22
N LYS A 2 -6.05 -20.02 7.37
CA LYS A 2 -5.36 -20.14 6.08
C LYS A 2 -3.96 -19.54 6.14
N TYR A 3 -3.03 -20.13 5.38
CA TYR A 3 -1.64 -19.72 5.28
C TYR A 3 -1.18 -19.73 3.82
N THR A 4 -0.21 -18.90 3.48
CA THR A 4 0.52 -18.93 2.22
C THR A 4 2.00 -19.14 2.46
N ASP A 5 2.63 -19.94 1.61
CA ASP A 5 4.07 -20.17 1.67
C ASP A 5 4.86 -19.23 0.74
N ARG A 6 6.18 -19.44 0.64
CA ARG A 6 7.07 -18.59 -0.18
C ARG A 6 6.84 -18.70 -1.68
N HIS A 7 6.26 -19.82 -2.13
CA HIS A 7 6.02 -20.11 -3.54
C HIS A 7 4.63 -19.64 -3.97
N GLY A 8 3.79 -19.27 -3.01
CA GLY A 8 2.43 -18.81 -3.24
C GLY A 8 1.39 -19.92 -3.11
N ASP A 9 1.77 -21.12 -2.64
CA ASP A 9 0.81 -22.18 -2.39
C ASP A 9 -0.03 -21.84 -1.15
N THR A 10 -1.33 -22.17 -1.18
CA THR A 10 -2.27 -21.89 -0.10
C THR A 10 -2.53 -23.15 0.73
N TRP A 11 -2.35 -23.01 2.04
CA TRP A 11 -2.47 -24.06 3.04
C TRP A 11 -3.60 -23.75 4.03
N GLU A 12 -4.43 -24.73 4.35
CA GLU A 12 -5.54 -24.58 5.29
C GLU A 12 -5.35 -25.50 6.50
N GLU A 13 -5.45 -24.93 7.70
CA GLU A 13 -5.31 -25.66 8.96
C GLU A 13 -6.50 -26.59 9.20
N LEU A 14 -6.20 -27.89 9.21
CA LEU A 14 -7.12 -28.92 9.64
C LEU A 14 -7.09 -28.99 11.17
N THR A 15 -8.26 -28.91 11.78
CA THR A 15 -8.38 -29.07 13.24
C THR A 15 -8.21 -30.53 13.60
N SER A 16 -6.97 -30.97 13.81
CA SER A 16 -6.68 -32.35 14.13
C SER A 16 -6.90 -32.62 15.62
N GLN A 17 -7.70 -33.64 15.94
CA GLN A 17 -7.98 -34.09 17.31
C GLN A 17 -6.72 -34.62 18.04
N SER A 18 -5.61 -34.79 17.32
CA SER A 18 -4.33 -35.35 17.79
C SER A 18 -3.38 -34.31 18.41
N GLY A 19 -3.72 -33.02 18.41
CA GLY A 19 -2.89 -31.96 19.01
C GLY A 19 -1.67 -31.54 18.16
N VAL A 20 -1.53 -32.09 16.95
CA VAL A 20 -0.55 -31.65 15.95
C VAL A 20 -1.27 -30.78 14.92
N ALA A 21 -0.76 -29.59 14.64
CA ALA A 21 -1.32 -28.73 13.60
C ALA A 21 -0.99 -29.33 12.22
N GLU A 22 -2.01 -29.82 11.52
CA GLU A 22 -1.91 -30.34 10.15
C GLU A 22 -2.46 -29.30 9.17
N LEU A 23 -1.83 -29.17 8.01
CA LEU A 23 -2.19 -28.25 6.96
C LEU A 23 -2.49 -29.01 5.68
N GLU A 24 -3.60 -28.69 5.04
CA GLU A 24 -3.96 -29.17 3.70
C GLU A 24 -3.59 -28.12 2.66
N CYS A 25 -2.84 -28.50 1.64
CA CYS A 25 -2.62 -27.64 0.47
C CYS A 25 -3.91 -27.58 -0.35
N THR A 26 -4.53 -26.41 -0.41
CA THR A 26 -5.80 -26.19 -1.14
C THR A 26 -5.58 -25.66 -2.55
N GLU A 27 -4.48 -24.93 -2.75
CA GLU A 27 -4.10 -24.34 -4.02
C GLU A 27 -2.59 -24.45 -4.18
N SER A 28 -2.13 -25.01 -5.30
CA SER A 28 -0.72 -25.04 -5.65
C SER A 28 -0.55 -24.99 -7.17
N ASP A 29 0.51 -24.30 -7.60
CA ASP A 29 0.96 -24.31 -9.00
C ASP A 29 1.59 -25.65 -9.41
N THR A 30 1.89 -26.52 -8.44
CA THR A 30 2.40 -27.86 -8.70
C THR A 30 1.25 -28.81 -9.00
N ALA A 31 1.19 -29.31 -10.24
CA ALA A 31 0.16 -30.23 -10.69
C ALA A 31 0.09 -31.49 -9.78
N GLY A 32 -1.06 -31.70 -9.15
CA GLY A 32 -1.33 -32.85 -8.28
C GLY A 32 -0.93 -32.68 -6.82
N PHE A 33 -0.49 -31.48 -6.41
CA PHE A 33 -0.10 -31.20 -5.03
C PHE A 33 -1.27 -30.66 -4.16
N ALA A 34 -2.28 -30.06 -4.80
CA ALA A 34 -3.54 -29.72 -4.14
C ALA A 34 -4.24 -30.97 -3.58
N GLY A 35 -4.65 -30.92 -2.31
CA GLY A 35 -5.22 -32.01 -1.52
C GLY A 35 -4.20 -32.76 -0.66
N THR A 36 -2.94 -32.35 -0.63
CA THR A 36 -1.91 -32.97 0.22
C THR A 36 -2.00 -32.43 1.65
N VAL A 37 -2.03 -33.33 2.64
CA VAL A 37 -2.05 -32.99 4.06
C VAL A 37 -0.68 -33.26 4.68
N LEU A 38 -0.07 -32.24 5.28
CA LEU A 38 1.24 -32.33 5.93
C LEU A 38 1.21 -31.63 7.30
N PRO A 39 2.07 -32.05 8.25
CA PRO A 39 2.27 -31.33 9.50
C PRO A 39 2.80 -29.92 9.24
N LYS A 40 2.32 -28.93 9.98
CA LYS A 40 2.76 -27.52 9.86
C LYS A 40 4.29 -27.35 9.88
N LEU A 41 4.97 -28.12 10.74
CA LEU A 41 6.43 -28.07 10.87
C LEU A 41 7.13 -28.58 9.59
N GLU A 42 6.57 -29.59 8.93
CA GLU A 42 7.08 -30.11 7.66
C GLU A 42 6.87 -29.10 6.54
N VAL A 43 5.69 -28.47 6.51
CA VAL A 43 5.39 -27.39 5.57
C VAL A 43 6.38 -26.23 5.70
N GLU A 44 6.64 -25.77 6.93
CA GLU A 44 7.58 -24.67 7.19
C GLU A 44 9.04 -25.03 6.85
N THR A 45 9.40 -26.31 6.94
CA THR A 45 10.76 -26.79 6.64
C THR A 45 11.04 -26.84 5.14
N ASP A 46 10.11 -27.38 4.37
CA ASP A 46 10.30 -27.67 2.94
C ASP A 46 9.85 -26.50 2.05
N TRP A 47 8.78 -25.78 2.45
CA TRP A 47 8.19 -24.66 1.70
C TRP A 47 8.47 -23.29 2.33
N GLY A 48 9.07 -23.24 3.51
CA GLY A 48 9.49 -22.01 4.17
C GLY A 48 8.41 -21.39 5.08
N PRO A 49 8.69 -20.21 5.65
CA PRO A 49 7.83 -19.63 6.69
C PRO A 49 6.43 -19.34 6.17
N LEU A 50 5.43 -19.80 6.91
CA LEU A 50 4.02 -19.62 6.57
C LEU A 50 3.52 -18.26 7.01
N THR A 51 2.89 -17.56 6.07
CA THR A 51 2.24 -16.27 6.33
C THR A 51 0.74 -16.50 6.49
N PRO A 52 0.12 -16.13 7.63
CA PRO A 52 -1.33 -16.28 7.78
C PRO A 52 -2.05 -15.39 6.78
N VAL A 53 -2.95 -15.99 5.98
CA VAL A 53 -3.85 -15.27 5.11
C VAL A 53 -4.94 -14.70 6.01
N PRO A 54 -5.09 -13.36 6.08
CA PRO A 54 -6.17 -12.77 6.84
C PRO A 54 -7.49 -13.29 6.26
N GLU A 55 -8.29 -13.98 7.08
CA GLU A 55 -9.67 -14.26 6.69
C GLU A 55 -10.35 -12.92 6.40
N PRO A 56 -11.37 -12.87 5.51
CA PRO A 56 -12.17 -11.67 5.31
C PRO A 56 -13.04 -11.36 6.55
N SER A 57 -12.46 -11.39 7.75
CA SER A 57 -13.01 -10.84 8.97
C SER A 57 -12.82 -9.32 8.92
N GLU A 58 -13.85 -8.61 8.48
CA GLU A 58 -14.15 -7.21 8.85
C GLU A 58 -13.02 -6.16 8.63
N CYS A 59 -11.98 -6.48 7.87
CA CYS A 59 -10.99 -5.52 7.40
C CYS A 59 -11.50 -4.66 6.23
N ALA A 60 -12.82 -4.72 5.95
CA ALA A 60 -13.52 -3.84 5.03
C ALA A 60 -14.05 -2.55 5.71
N ALA A 61 -13.92 -2.39 7.03
CA ALA A 61 -14.45 -1.22 7.73
C ALA A 61 -13.41 -0.13 8.05
N ARG A 62 -12.12 -0.33 7.73
CA ARG A 62 -11.06 0.68 8.00
C ARG A 62 -10.15 1.02 6.82
N ALA A 63 -10.39 0.44 5.64
CA ALA A 63 -9.64 0.79 4.42
C ALA A 63 -10.44 1.67 3.44
N ASP A 64 -11.70 1.97 3.74
CA ASP A 64 -12.55 2.83 2.89
C ASP A 64 -12.59 4.30 3.35
N GLU A 65 -12.15 4.61 4.58
CA GLU A 65 -12.14 6.01 5.06
C GLU A 65 -10.89 6.79 4.63
N ASP A 66 -9.85 6.11 4.13
CA ASP A 66 -8.60 6.75 3.65
C ASP A 66 -8.27 6.43 2.19
N LYS A 67 -9.21 5.83 1.44
CA LYS A 67 -9.31 6.10 0.00
C LYS A 67 -10.10 7.39 -0.19
N ALA A 68 -9.65 8.45 0.46
CA ALA A 68 -10.04 9.80 0.10
C ALA A 68 -9.90 9.89 -1.41
N ALA A 69 -11.02 10.17 -2.09
CA ALA A 69 -11.07 10.35 -3.52
C ALA A 69 -9.83 11.14 -3.94
N GLY A 70 -9.04 10.61 -4.89
CA GLY A 70 -7.89 11.33 -5.42
C GLY A 70 -8.32 12.75 -5.78
N PRO A 71 -7.42 13.75 -5.68
CA PRO A 71 -7.78 15.16 -5.82
C PRO A 71 -8.64 15.32 -7.07
N THR A 72 -9.83 15.89 -6.88
CA THR A 72 -10.76 16.10 -7.98
C THR A 72 -10.10 17.01 -9.02
N VAL A 73 -10.62 17.00 -10.24
CA VAL A 73 -10.13 17.93 -11.28
C VAL A 73 -10.17 19.37 -10.77
N SER A 74 -11.19 19.74 -9.99
CA SER A 74 -11.29 21.04 -9.34
C SER A 74 -10.15 21.30 -8.34
N ASP A 75 -9.78 20.32 -7.53
CA ASP A 75 -8.66 20.43 -6.58
C ASP A 75 -7.31 20.60 -7.29
N VAL A 76 -7.10 19.87 -8.40
CA VAL A 76 -5.91 19.99 -9.23
C VAL A 76 -5.84 21.36 -9.90
N MET A 77 -6.97 21.85 -10.44
CA MET A 77 -7.04 23.16 -11.09
C MET A 77 -6.84 24.31 -10.09
N SER A 78 -7.39 24.19 -8.88
CA SER A 78 -7.17 25.15 -7.80
C SER A 78 -5.70 25.20 -7.39
N ARG A 79 -5.05 24.05 -7.19
CA ARG A 79 -3.62 24.00 -6.88
C ARG A 79 -2.75 24.56 -8.02
N ALA A 80 -3.15 24.32 -9.28
CA ALA A 80 -2.45 24.87 -10.43
C ALA A 80 -2.55 26.40 -10.52
N SER A 81 -3.71 26.99 -10.19
CA SER A 81 -3.87 28.44 -10.17
C SER A 81 -3.06 29.09 -9.03
N VAL A 82 -3.01 28.47 -7.84
CA VAL A 82 -2.15 28.90 -6.74
C VAL A 82 -0.68 28.86 -7.13
N PHE A 83 -0.23 27.79 -7.80
CA PHE A 83 1.15 27.69 -8.29
C PHE A 83 1.47 28.76 -9.34
N GLN A 84 0.56 29.03 -10.27
CA GLN A 84 0.74 30.09 -11.29
C GLN A 84 0.82 31.48 -10.65
N ALA A 85 -0.02 31.77 -9.65
CA ALA A 85 0.02 33.01 -8.91
C ALA A 85 1.33 33.16 -8.12
N ALA A 86 1.76 32.11 -7.42
CA ALA A 86 3.03 32.09 -6.71
C ALA A 86 4.22 32.29 -7.65
N HIS A 87 4.24 31.64 -8.82
CA HIS A 87 5.27 31.83 -9.83
C HIS A 87 5.29 33.26 -10.36
N ALA A 88 4.13 33.87 -10.63
CA ALA A 88 4.03 35.26 -11.05
C ALA A 88 4.56 36.24 -9.99
N MET A 89 4.29 35.98 -8.70
CA MET A 89 4.83 36.79 -7.61
C MET A 89 6.34 36.65 -7.50
N VAL A 90 6.84 35.42 -7.49
CA VAL A 90 8.27 35.10 -7.38
C VAL A 90 9.05 35.67 -8.56
N SER A 91 8.56 35.49 -9.78
CA SER A 91 9.21 36.05 -10.99
C SER A 91 9.13 37.58 -11.09
N GLY A 92 8.16 38.21 -10.42
CA GLY A 92 8.03 39.67 -10.35
C GLY A 92 8.97 40.34 -9.32
N LEU A 93 9.61 39.56 -8.45
CA LEU A 93 10.60 40.06 -7.50
C LEU A 93 11.91 40.39 -8.21
N LYS A 94 12.57 41.45 -7.76
CA LYS A 94 13.94 41.76 -8.19
C LYS A 94 14.90 40.82 -7.47
N TRP A 95 15.29 39.76 -8.15
CA TRP A 95 16.37 38.91 -7.69
C TRP A 95 17.73 39.56 -7.96
N GLY A 96 18.75 39.18 -7.19
CA GLY A 96 20.12 39.58 -7.48
C GLY A 96 20.59 38.97 -8.82
N ASP A 97 21.57 39.59 -9.47
CA ASP A 97 22.08 39.13 -10.79
C ASP A 97 22.59 37.67 -10.78
N ASP A 98 22.93 37.12 -9.60
CA ASP A 98 23.41 35.74 -9.40
C ASP A 98 22.34 34.78 -8.84
N ASP A 99 21.16 35.25 -8.43
CA ASP A 99 20.11 34.43 -7.83
C ASP A 99 18.90 34.34 -8.77
N ALA A 100 18.78 33.27 -9.53
CA ALA A 100 17.52 33.00 -10.23
C ALA A 100 16.51 32.39 -9.22
N PRO A 101 15.22 32.75 -9.29
CA PRO A 101 14.22 32.13 -8.44
C PRO A 101 14.24 30.62 -8.61
N SER A 102 14.43 29.90 -7.50
CA SER A 102 14.40 28.45 -7.51
C SER A 102 12.97 27.94 -7.46
N ILE A 103 12.76 26.69 -7.88
CA ILE A 103 11.48 26.00 -7.73
C ILE A 103 11.05 25.97 -6.24
N TYR A 104 12.02 25.94 -5.33
CA TYR A 104 11.75 25.94 -3.89
C TYR A 104 11.11 27.25 -3.42
N ASP A 105 11.52 28.39 -3.98
CA ASP A 105 10.95 29.71 -3.65
C ASP A 105 9.49 29.80 -4.10
N VAL A 106 9.19 29.29 -5.31
CA VAL A 106 7.82 29.19 -5.83
C VAL A 106 6.95 28.30 -4.95
N LEU A 107 7.48 27.16 -4.50
CA LEU A 107 6.74 26.22 -3.65
C LEU A 107 6.49 26.77 -2.25
N GLN A 108 7.43 27.54 -1.67
CA GLN A 108 7.20 28.20 -0.39
C GLN A 108 6.09 29.25 -0.46
N VAL A 109 6.10 30.08 -1.51
CA VAL A 109 5.03 31.07 -1.73
C VAL A 109 3.70 30.38 -1.99
N ALA A 110 3.67 29.33 -2.81
CA ALA A 110 2.46 28.55 -3.06
C ALA A 110 1.91 27.89 -1.78
N LYS A 111 2.78 27.39 -0.90
CA LYS A 111 2.40 26.85 0.41
C LYS A 111 1.75 27.92 1.28
N TRP A 112 2.39 29.09 1.40
CA TRP A 112 1.87 30.20 2.19
C TRP A 112 0.50 30.69 1.68
N MET A 113 0.31 30.71 0.36
CA MET A 113 -0.97 31.06 -0.25
C MET A 113 -2.06 30.00 0.01
N GLY A 114 -1.72 28.71 -0.03
CA GLY A 114 -2.67 27.62 0.21
C GLY A 114 -3.03 27.39 1.68
N GLU A 115 -2.24 27.88 2.63
CA GLU A 115 -2.55 27.84 4.08
C GLU A 115 -3.39 29.03 4.55
N SER A 116 -3.66 30.01 3.67
CA SER A 116 -4.43 31.23 3.99
C SER A 116 -5.93 31.14 3.61
N GLU A 117 -6.38 29.98 3.14
CA GLU A 117 -7.80 29.65 2.86
C GLU A 117 -8.46 28.87 4.00
#